data_AF-A0A917VUA4-F1
#
_entry.id   AF-A0A917VUA4-F1
#
_cell.length_a   1.000
_cell.length_b   1.000
_cell.length_c   1.000
_cell.angle_alpha   90.00
_cell.angle_beta   90.00
_cell.angle_gamma   90.00
#
_symmetry.space_group_name_H-M   'P 1'
#
loop_
_entity.id
_entity.type
_entity.pdbx_description
1 polymer ?
#
loop_
_entity_poly.entity_id
_entity_poly.type
_entity_poly.pdbx_seq_one_letter_code
_entity_poly.pdbx_strand_id
1 'polypeptide(L)' 'MITTGAWDAAVPDKQRLFQHVAATTPARRVGQPSDISSAARALLTNPFITGETLHVDGGGRWARPRHTR' A
#
# COMPACT_ATOMS: atom_id res chain seq x y z
N MET A 1 0.23 -2.33 -1.64
CA MET A 1 1.53 -3.02 -1.84
C MET A 1 2.65 -2.09 -1.43
N ILE A 2 3.66 -2.60 -0.73
CA ILE A 2 4.83 -1.83 -0.26
C ILE A 2 6.07 -2.34 -0.97
N THR A 3 6.90 -1.46 -1.54
CA THR A 3 8.16 -1.85 -2.17
C THR A 3 9.16 -2.27 -1.11
N THR A 4 9.64 -3.49 -1.21
CA THR A 4 10.68 -4.10 -0.38
C THR A 4 11.59 -4.92 -1.28
N GLY A 5 12.80 -5.25 -0.81
CA GLY A 5 13.71 -6.13 -1.56
C GLY A 5 13.16 -7.54 -1.78
N ALA A 6 12.11 -7.95 -1.04
CA ALA A 6 11.48 -9.26 -1.21
C ALA A 6 10.87 -9.45 -2.61
N TRP A 7 10.47 -8.37 -3.29
CA TRP A 7 9.89 -8.47 -4.64
C TRP A 7 10.91 -8.86 -5.71
N ASP A 8 12.19 -8.58 -5.49
CA ASP A 8 13.26 -8.94 -6.43
C ASP A 8 13.39 -10.45 -6.62
N ALA A 9 13.20 -11.21 -5.54
CA ALA A 9 13.25 -12.67 -5.59
C ALA A 9 11.88 -13.29 -5.97
N ALA A 10 10.78 -12.61 -5.65
CA ALA A 10 9.43 -13.19 -5.76
C ALA A 10 8.76 -12.96 -7.13
N VAL A 11 9.11 -11.89 -7.85
CA VAL A 11 8.41 -11.49 -9.07
C VAL A 11 9.43 -11.14 -10.17
N PRO A 12 9.53 -11.95 -11.24
CA PRO A 12 10.51 -11.73 -12.32
C PRO A 12 10.40 -10.35 -12.99
N ASP A 13 9.19 -9.83 -13.14
CA ASP A 13 8.93 -8.46 -13.61
C ASP A 13 8.14 -7.68 -12.55
N LYS A 14 8.83 -7.34 -11.46
CA LYS A 14 8.25 -6.51 -10.39
C LYS A 14 7.79 -5.14 -10.88
N GLN A 15 8.40 -4.62 -11.95
CA GLN A 15 8.09 -3.29 -12.46
C GLN A 15 6.71 -3.25 -13.10
N ARG A 16 6.34 -4.27 -13.89
CA ARG A 16 4.98 -4.41 -14.42
C ARG A 16 3.93 -4.52 -13.31
N LEU A 17 4.24 -5.29 -12.25
CA LEU A 17 3.37 -5.39 -11.08
C LEU A 17 3.18 -4.03 -10.41
N PHE A 18 4.26 -3.27 -10.21
CA PHE A 18 4.21 -1.94 -9.61
C PHE A 18 3.43 -0.93 -10.46
N GLN A 19 3.59 -0.98 -11.78
CA GLN A 19 2.78 -0.17 -12.71
C GLN A 19 1.29 -0.52 -12.60
N HIS A 20 0.95 -1.82 -12.52
CA HIS A 20 -0.44 -2.23 -12.36
C HIS A 20 -1.04 -1.73 -11.03
N VAL A 21 -0.30 -1.85 -9.92
CA VAL A 21 -0.74 -1.31 -8.62
C VAL A 21 -0.94 0.20 -8.69
N ALA A 22 -0.02 0.94 -9.30
CA ALA A 22 -0.16 2.38 -9.48
C ALA A 22 -1.35 2.74 -10.40
N ALA A 23 -1.69 1.92 -11.39
CA ALA A 23 -2.81 2.19 -12.28
C ALA A 23 -4.19 1.92 -11.62
N THR A 24 -4.25 1.03 -10.62
CA THR A 24 -5.50 0.51 -10.07
C THR A 24 -5.86 1.06 -8.69
N THR A 25 -4.86 1.49 -7.91
CA THR A 25 -5.10 2.01 -6.56
C THR A 25 -5.40 3.52 -6.54
N PRO A 26 -6.26 4.00 -5.63
CA PRO A 26 -6.52 5.43 -5.45
C PRO A 26 -5.27 6.30 -5.23
N ALA A 27 -4.27 5.79 -4.50
CA ALA A 27 -3.02 6.52 -4.24
C ALA A 27 -2.11 6.64 -5.48
N ARG A 28 -2.38 5.88 -6.54
CA ARG A 28 -1.66 5.89 -7.83
C ARG A 28 -0.15 5.68 -7.74
N ARG A 29 0.30 4.96 -6.73
CA ARG A 29 1.70 4.61 -6.53
C ARG A 29 1.83 3.32 -5.74
N VAL A 30 3.01 2.73 -5.81
CA VAL A 30 3.42 1.71 -4.82
C VAL A 30 3.81 2.40 -3.53
N GLY A 31 3.45 1.79 -2.40
CA GLY A 31 3.84 2.27 -1.08
C GLY A 31 5.33 2.07 -0.82
N GLN A 32 5.90 2.91 0.03
CA GLN A 32 7.26 2.82 0.53
C GLN A 32 7.25 2.32 1.98
N PRO A 33 8.34 1.70 2.48
CA PRO A 33 8.42 1.31 3.89
C PRO A 33 8.14 2.48 4.86
N SER A 34 8.50 3.69 4.45
CA SER A 34 8.24 4.92 5.21
C SER A 34 6.74 5.17 5.47
N ASP A 35 5.85 4.78 4.55
CA ASP A 35 4.39 4.92 4.72
C ASP A 35 3.90 4.10 5.93
N ILE A 36 4.42 2.87 6.09
CA ILE A 36 4.10 2.01 7.23
C ILE A 36 4.70 2.58 8.51
N SER A 37 5.98 3.00 8.48
CA SER A 37 6.64 3.54 9.68
C SER A 37 5.96 4.81 10.21
N SER A 38 5.44 5.66 9.32
CA SER A 38 4.70 6.86 9.72
C SER A 38 3.36 6.52 10.38
N ALA A 39 2.65 5.52 9.85
CA ALA A 39 1.40 5.04 10.43
C ALA A 39 1.63 4.40 11.80
N ALA A 40 2.65 3.54 11.92
CA ALA A 40 3.05 2.93 13.20
C ALA A 40 3.40 4.02 14.23
N ARG A 41 4.18 5.04 13.84
CA ARG A 41 4.49 6.16 14.73
C ARG A 41 3.22 6.87 15.21
N ALA A 42 2.28 7.17 14.32
CA ALA A 42 1.03 7.83 14.71
C ALA A 42 0.23 7.03 15.75
N LEU A 43 0.19 5.70 15.62
CA LEU A 43 -0.45 4.82 16.60
C LEU A 43 0.32 4.78 17.93
N LEU A 44 1.65 4.67 17.88
CA LEU A 44 2.50 4.64 19.08
C LEU A 44 2.45 5.95 19.88
N THR A 45 2.27 7.09 19.21
CA THR A 45 2.30 8.41 19.84
C THR A 45 0.94 8.97 20.22
N ASN A 46 -0.16 8.24 19.95
CA ASN A 46 -1.51 8.68 20.29
C ASN A 46 -2.16 7.71 21.29
N PRO A 47 -2.14 8.00 22.60
CA PRO A 47 -2.64 7.09 23.63
C PRO A 47 -4.16 6.91 23.60
N PHE A 48 -4.89 7.73 22.83
CA PHE A 48 -6.34 7.63 22.70
C PHE A 48 -6.79 6.75 21.52
N ILE A 49 -5.85 6.22 20.73
CA ILE A 49 -6.14 5.22 19.69
C ILE A 49 -5.86 3.83 20.26
N THR A 50 -6.88 2.99 20.35
CA THR A 50 -6.76 1.61 20.85
C THR A 50 -7.79 0.70 20.19
N GLY A 51 -7.51 -0.60 20.12
CA GLY A 51 -8.44 -1.60 19.57
C GLY A 51 -8.68 -1.53 18.05
N GLU A 52 -7.98 -0.65 17.34
CA GLU A 52 -8.21 -0.38 15.92
C GLU A 52 -7.27 -1.16 14.99
N THR A 53 -7.79 -1.48 13.79
CA THR A 53 -6.98 -1.98 12.67
C THR A 53 -6.80 -0.87 11.63
N LEU A 54 -5.61 -0.27 11.60
CA LEU A 54 -5.26 0.73 10.59
C LEU A 54 -4.73 0.06 9.33
N HIS A 55 -5.37 0.38 8.22
CA HIS A 55 -5.03 -0.15 6.93
C HIS A 55 -4.23 0.83 6.08
N VAL A 56 -3.03 0.43 5.69
CA VAL A 56 -2.07 1.28 4.96
C VAL A 56 -1.74 0.63 3.61
N ASP A 57 -2.66 0.77 2.65
CA ASP A 57 -2.60 0.03 1.39
C ASP A 57 -2.78 0.89 0.13
N GLY A 58 -2.77 2.22 0.27
CA GLY A 58 -3.00 3.16 -0.84
C GLY A 58 -4.41 3.10 -1.42
N GLY A 59 -5.38 2.53 -0.68
CA GLY A 59 -6.75 2.30 -1.10
C GLY A 59 -6.96 1.01 -1.90
N GLY A 60 -5.99 0.08 -1.88
CA GLY A 60 -6.06 -1.16 -2.66
C GLY A 60 -7.30 -2.00 -2.41
N ARG A 61 -7.80 -2.06 -1.17
CA ARG A 61 -9.06 -2.73 -0.82
C ARG A 61 -10.32 -2.18 -1.53
N TRP A 62 -10.25 -0.92 -1.96
CA TRP A 62 -11.36 -0.20 -2.59
C TRP A 62 -11.14 -0.01 -4.09
N ALA A 63 -10.03 -0.50 -4.63
CA ALA A 63 -9.77 -0.48 -6.05
C ALA A 63 -10.86 -1.29 -6.76
N ARG A 64 -11.78 -0.61 -7.44
CA ARG A 64 -12.81 -1.27 -8.25
C ARG A 64 -12.30 -1.44 -9.67
N PRO A 65 -12.59 -2.59 -10.32
CA PRO A 65 -12.37 -2.73 -11.74
C PRO A 65 -13.10 -1.57 -12.45
N ARG A 66 -12.38 -0.81 -13.26
CA ARG A 66 -13.02 0.16 -14.15
C ARG A 66 -13.80 -0.64 -15.18
N HIS A 67 -15.11 -0.79 -14.97
CA HIS A 67 -16.01 -1.18 -16.05
C HIS A 67 -15.99 -0.03 -17.07
N THR A 68 -15.46 -0.31 -18.26
CA THR A 68 -15.66 0.53 -19.43
C THR A 68 -17.16 0.61 -19.68
N ARG A 69 -17.73 1.81 -19.57
CA ARG A 69 -18.99 2.12 -20.24
C ARG A 69 -18.76 2.19 -21.74
#